data_AF-A0A7U3UPK2-F1
#
_entry.id   AF-A0A7U3UPK2-F1
#
_cell.length_a   1.000
_cell.length_b   1.000
_cell.length_c   1.000
_cell.angle_alpha   90.00
_cell.angle_beta   90.00
_cell.angle_gamma   90.00
#
_symmetry.space_group_name_H-M   'P 1'
#
loop_
_entity.id
_entity.type
_entity.pdbx_description
1 polymer ?
#
loop_
_entity_poly.entity_id
_entity_poly.type
_entity_poly.pdbx_seq_one_letter_code
_entity_poly.pdbx_strand_id
1 'polypeptide(L)'
;MAQGTPTPVDFWFDPQCPWAWIASRWMHEVALLRPVELRWRVMSLAVLNEGRELPPRWRDASGFGPVRVCVAAEQKYGPEVLGRLYTEMGTRFHHEKAPRDRGTVAAALRAAGLDGGLADAMDATEYDPALRASHRDGMDRVGYDVGTPVISVAGNAFFGPVVTPVPRGEAAARLWDGVLLVTATDGFFELKRTRDRKPSFD
;
A
#
# COMPACT_ATOMS: atom_id res chain seq x y z
N MET A 1 20.93 -10.13 22.09
CA MET A 1 20.07 -8.93 22.25
C MET A 1 18.68 -9.42 22.57
N ALA A 2 18.07 -8.93 23.65
CA ALA A 2 16.68 -9.28 23.97
C ALA A 2 15.82 -8.88 22.77
N GLN A 3 15.19 -9.87 22.12
CA GLN A 3 14.27 -9.62 21.01
C GLN A 3 13.01 -9.01 21.63
N GLY A 4 12.93 -7.68 21.64
CA GLY A 4 11.69 -6.99 21.98
C GLY A 4 10.58 -7.40 21.01
N THR A 5 9.33 -7.37 21.49
CA THR A 5 8.15 -7.61 20.64
C THR A 5 8.23 -6.72 19.39
N PRO A 6 8.08 -7.28 18.18
CA PRO A 6 8.08 -6.47 16.96
C PRO A 6 7.07 -5.33 17.03
N THR A 7 7.48 -4.14 16.57
CA THR A 7 6.60 -2.96 16.54
C THR A 7 5.60 -3.11 15.39
N PRO A 8 4.29 -3.07 15.64
CA PRO A 8 3.31 -3.13 14.57
C PRO A 8 3.36 -1.88 13.68
N VAL A 9 3.33 -2.09 12.37
CA VAL A 9 3.30 -1.05 11.34
C VAL A 9 2.11 -1.30 10.44
N ASP A 10 1.09 -0.45 10.49
CA ASP A 10 0.01 -0.47 9.50
C ASP A 10 0.46 0.25 8.23
N PHE A 11 0.28 -0.41 7.08
CA PHE A 11 0.58 0.13 5.76
C PHE A 11 -0.67 0.06 4.89
N TRP A 12 -1.20 1.21 4.51
CA TRP A 12 -2.33 1.29 3.58
C TRP A 12 -1.85 1.30 2.14
N PHE A 13 -2.34 0.35 1.35
CA PHE A 13 -1.99 0.19 -0.05
C PHE A 13 -3.22 0.15 -0.97
N ASP A 14 -3.02 0.61 -2.20
CA ASP A 14 -3.83 0.22 -3.37
C ASP A 14 -2.88 -0.51 -4.31
N PRO A 15 -3.16 -1.75 -4.75
CA PRO A 15 -2.27 -2.52 -5.60
C PRO A 15 -2.00 -1.85 -6.96
N GLN A 16 -2.80 -0.85 -7.35
CA GLN A 16 -2.62 -0.10 -8.59
C GLN A 16 -1.63 1.05 -8.44
N CYS A 17 -1.31 1.47 -7.20
CA CYS A 17 -0.44 2.61 -6.96
C CYS A 17 1.05 2.24 -7.07
N PRO A 18 1.81 2.81 -8.03
CA PRO A 18 3.23 2.52 -8.15
C PRO A 18 4.06 3.05 -6.97
N TRP A 19 3.62 4.12 -6.30
CA TRP A 19 4.33 4.68 -5.14
C TRP A 19 4.12 3.85 -3.89
N ALA A 20 2.89 3.37 -3.66
CA ALA A 20 2.61 2.43 -2.59
C ALA A 20 3.36 1.11 -2.81
N TRP A 21 3.52 0.67 -4.06
CA TRP A 21 4.33 -0.51 -4.38
C TRP A 21 5.79 -0.35 -3.96
N ILE A 22 6.45 0.72 -4.41
CA ILE A 22 7.86 0.98 -4.07
C ILE A 22 8.05 1.08 -2.55
N ALA A 23 7.18 1.82 -1.86
CA ALA A 23 7.25 1.95 -0.41
C ALA A 23 6.97 0.62 0.32
N SER A 24 6.09 -0.24 -0.22
CA SER A 24 5.87 -1.58 0.35
C SER A 24 7.12 -2.46 0.26
N ARG A 25 7.86 -2.39 -0.86
CA ARG A 25 9.11 -3.13 -1.03
C ARG A 25 10.19 -2.60 -0.10
N TRP A 26 10.25 -1.28 0.10
CA TRP A 26 11.10 -0.66 1.12
C TRP A 26 10.75 -1.16 2.53
N MET A 27 9.47 -1.27 2.90
CA MET A 27 9.08 -1.81 4.20
C MET A 27 9.49 -3.28 4.39
N HIS A 28 9.50 -4.08 3.33
CA HIS A 28 10.07 -5.43 3.40
C HIS A 28 11.58 -5.41 3.68
N GLU A 29 12.34 -4.53 3.04
CA GLU A 29 13.78 -4.33 3.34
C GLU A 29 14.01 -3.87 4.78
N VAL A 30 13.15 -2.99 5.31
CA VAL A 30 13.18 -2.57 6.72
C VAL A 30 12.94 -3.74 7.67
N ALA A 31 11.95 -4.59 7.37
CA ALA A 31 11.61 -5.74 8.20
C ALA A 31 12.73 -6.80 8.30
N LEU A 32 13.70 -6.79 7.38
CA LEU A 32 14.90 -7.63 7.47
C LEU A 32 15.90 -7.15 8.53
N LEU A 33 15.88 -5.85 8.86
CA LEU A 33 16.92 -5.19 9.69
C LEU A 33 16.37 -4.52 10.95
N ARG A 34 15.04 -4.41 11.10
CA ARG A 34 14.37 -3.80 12.25
C ARG A 34 13.24 -4.72 12.74
N PRO A 35 12.99 -4.78 14.05
CA PRO A 35 11.94 -5.64 14.62
C PRO A 35 10.57 -4.99 14.39
N VAL A 36 10.05 -5.06 13.16
CA VAL A 36 8.73 -4.53 12.79
C VAL A 36 7.81 -5.65 12.32
N GLU A 37 6.53 -5.53 12.64
CA GLU A 37 5.47 -6.42 12.16
C GLU A 37 4.60 -5.65 11.16
N LEU A 38 4.69 -6.01 9.88
CA LEU A 38 3.94 -5.34 8.82
C LEU A 38 2.48 -5.83 8.80
N ARG A 39 1.54 -4.90 8.95
CA ARG A 39 0.11 -5.11 8.83
C ARG A 39 -0.41 -4.36 7.61
N TRP A 40 -0.96 -5.10 6.65
CA TRP A 40 -1.43 -4.50 5.40
C TRP A 40 -2.88 -4.10 5.52
N ARG A 41 -3.22 -2.89 5.03
CA ARG A 41 -4.57 -2.34 5.02
C ARG A 41 -4.93 -1.91 3.61
N VAL A 42 -6.17 -2.13 3.19
CA VAL A 42 -6.59 -1.73 1.84
C VAL A 42 -6.99 -0.25 1.87
N MET A 43 -6.56 0.51 0.88
CA MET A 43 -7.10 1.82 0.53
C MET A 43 -7.36 1.88 -0.97
N SER A 44 -8.04 2.93 -1.43
CA SER A 44 -8.44 3.06 -2.83
C SER A 44 -8.04 4.40 -3.43
N LEU A 45 -7.30 4.36 -4.54
CA LEU A 45 -7.09 5.50 -5.42
C LEU A 45 -8.40 5.95 -6.07
N ALA A 46 -9.35 5.03 -6.29
CA ALA A 46 -10.67 5.38 -6.81
C ALA A 46 -11.39 6.32 -5.83
N VAL A 47 -11.49 5.92 -4.56
CA VAL A 47 -12.08 6.74 -3.49
C VAL A 47 -11.31 8.06 -3.31
N LEU A 48 -9.98 8.01 -3.28
CA LEU A 48 -9.14 9.20 -3.12
C LEU A 48 -9.39 10.26 -4.22
N ASN A 49 -9.74 9.80 -5.42
CA ASN A 49 -9.92 10.66 -6.58
C ASN A 49 -11.40 10.95 -6.92
N GLU A 50 -12.35 10.53 -6.08
CA GLU A 50 -13.76 10.85 -6.27
C GLU A 50 -13.97 12.37 -6.30
N GLY A 51 -14.70 12.85 -7.31
CA GLY A 51 -14.95 14.28 -7.50
C GLY A 51 -13.74 15.10 -7.96
N ARG A 52 -12.58 14.47 -8.24
CA ARG A 52 -11.40 15.16 -8.78
C ARG A 52 -11.32 15.02 -10.30
N GLU A 53 -11.00 16.10 -11.00
CA GLU A 53 -10.63 16.02 -12.41
C GLU A 53 -9.23 15.40 -12.57
N LEU A 54 -9.19 14.16 -13.07
CA LEU A 54 -7.93 13.46 -13.32
C LEU A 54 -7.48 13.64 -14.78
N PRO A 55 -6.17 13.86 -15.03
CA PRO A 55 -5.62 13.78 -16.38
C PRO A 55 -5.89 12.39 -16.99
N PRO A 56 -6.10 12.28 -18.32
CA PRO A 56 -6.53 11.03 -18.97
C PRO A 56 -5.71 9.79 -18.59
N ARG A 57 -4.39 9.96 -18.47
CA ARG A 57 -3.44 8.89 -18.11
C ARG A 57 -3.66 8.25 -16.73
N TRP A 58 -4.45 8.86 -15.86
CA TRP A 58 -4.72 8.38 -14.49
C TRP A 58 -6.11 7.76 -14.34
N ARG A 59 -6.99 7.87 -15.34
CA ARG A 59 -8.36 7.32 -15.28
C ARG A 59 -8.40 5.80 -15.24
N ASP A 60 -7.43 5.12 -15.87
CA ASP A 60 -7.34 3.65 -15.86
C ASP A 60 -6.76 3.10 -14.54
N ALA A 61 -6.16 3.95 -13.71
CA ALA A 61 -5.55 3.58 -12.42
C ALA A 61 -6.47 3.86 -11.21
N SER A 62 -7.72 4.24 -11.46
CA SER A 62 -8.73 4.58 -10.46
C SER A 62 -9.91 3.60 -10.45
N GLY A 63 -9.71 2.36 -10.88
CA GLY A 63 -10.74 1.31 -10.83
C GLY A 63 -10.90 0.72 -9.42
N PHE A 64 -12.12 0.35 -9.03
CA PHE A 64 -12.40 -0.33 -7.76
C PHE A 64 -12.05 -1.83 -7.77
N GLY A 65 -11.89 -2.44 -8.94
CA GLY A 65 -11.84 -3.90 -9.08
C GLY A 65 -10.78 -4.59 -8.20
N PRO A 66 -9.48 -4.29 -8.36
CA PRO A 66 -8.43 -4.96 -7.57
C PRO A 66 -8.56 -4.75 -6.05
N VAL A 67 -8.95 -3.55 -5.61
CA VAL A 67 -9.11 -3.26 -4.18
C VAL A 67 -10.32 -3.95 -3.56
N ARG A 68 -11.42 -4.14 -4.31
CA ARG A 68 -12.55 -4.98 -3.88
C ARG A 68 -12.13 -6.42 -3.65
N VAL A 69 -11.31 -6.98 -4.55
CA VAL A 69 -10.77 -8.34 -4.38
C VAL A 69 -9.87 -8.44 -3.15
N CYS A 70 -9.06 -7.43 -2.85
CA CYS A 70 -8.28 -7.40 -1.60
C CYS A 70 -9.20 -7.42 -0.37
N VAL A 71 -10.26 -6.59 -0.35
CA VAL A 71 -11.22 -6.57 0.77
C VAL A 71 -11.99 -7.89 0.88
N ALA A 72 -12.39 -8.48 -0.24
CA ALA A 72 -13.03 -9.80 -0.25
C ALA A 72 -12.11 -10.88 0.30
N ALA A 73 -10.82 -10.83 -0.03
CA ALA A 73 -9.82 -11.77 0.48
C ALA A 73 -9.60 -11.61 1.99
N GLU A 74 -9.52 -10.36 2.47
CA GLU A 74 -9.43 -10.05 3.89
C GLU A 74 -10.65 -10.55 4.67
N GLN A 75 -11.87 -10.34 4.16
CA GLN A 75 -13.09 -10.79 4.83
C GLN A 75 -13.22 -12.33 4.84
N LYS A 76 -12.81 -13.01 3.76
CA LYS A 76 -12.93 -14.47 3.63
C LYS A 76 -11.84 -15.22 4.40
N TYR A 77 -10.61 -14.70 4.41
CA TYR A 77 -9.43 -15.43 4.87
C TYR A 77 -8.63 -14.73 5.97
N GLY A 78 -9.03 -13.53 6.40
CA GLY A 78 -8.31 -12.72 7.39
C GLY A 78 -7.27 -11.77 6.77
N PRO A 79 -6.83 -10.73 7.51
CA PRO A 79 -5.92 -9.70 7.01
C PRO A 79 -4.52 -10.22 6.67
N GLU A 80 -4.11 -11.36 7.21
CA GLU A 80 -2.79 -11.98 6.99
C GLU A 80 -2.53 -12.39 5.52
N VAL A 81 -3.58 -12.53 4.71
CA VAL A 81 -3.44 -12.88 3.29
C VAL A 81 -3.08 -11.67 2.42
N LEU A 82 -3.35 -10.46 2.89
CA LEU A 82 -3.22 -9.23 2.11
C LEU A 82 -1.78 -9.01 1.63
N GLY A 83 -0.77 -9.28 2.46
CA GLY A 83 0.63 -9.09 2.08
C GLY A 83 1.08 -9.96 0.90
N ARG A 84 0.65 -11.23 0.88
CA ARG A 84 0.95 -12.17 -0.22
C ARG A 84 0.18 -11.78 -1.48
N LEU A 85 -1.13 -11.54 -1.34
CA LEU A 85 -1.97 -11.13 -2.47
C LEU A 85 -1.49 -9.82 -3.11
N TYR A 86 -1.13 -8.83 -2.28
CA TYR A 86 -0.58 -7.57 -2.75
C TYR A 86 0.74 -7.78 -3.49
N THR A 87 1.63 -8.64 -2.97
CA THR A 87 2.89 -8.98 -3.67
C THR A 87 2.62 -9.59 -5.04
N GLU A 88 1.69 -10.54 -5.16
CA GLU A 88 1.35 -11.17 -6.44
C GLU A 88 0.71 -10.19 -7.44
N MET A 89 -0.21 -9.34 -6.97
CA MET A 89 -0.83 -8.31 -7.83
C MET A 89 0.19 -7.24 -8.26
N GLY A 90 0.97 -6.72 -7.31
CA GLY A 90 1.93 -5.65 -7.57
C GLY A 90 3.07 -6.07 -8.50
N THR A 91 3.56 -7.32 -8.38
CA THR A 91 4.54 -7.87 -9.33
C THR A 91 4.00 -7.84 -10.76
N ARG A 92 2.78 -8.34 -10.97
CA ARG A 92 2.11 -8.35 -12.29
C ARG A 92 1.88 -6.94 -12.82
N PHE A 93 1.33 -6.05 -12.01
CA PHE A 93 0.96 -4.71 -12.45
C PHE A 93 2.16 -3.79 -12.68
N HIS A 94 3.20 -3.90 -11.85
CA HIS A 94 4.31 -2.95 -11.86
C HIS A 94 5.56 -3.46 -12.57
N HIS A 95 5.89 -4.75 -12.47
CA HIS A 95 7.07 -5.30 -13.13
C HIS A 95 6.71 -5.89 -14.49
N GLU A 96 5.73 -6.79 -14.53
CA GLU A 96 5.34 -7.49 -15.77
C GLU A 96 4.48 -6.65 -16.71
N LYS A 97 3.93 -5.53 -16.21
CA LYS A 97 2.98 -4.66 -16.94
C LYS A 97 1.76 -5.43 -17.45
N ALA A 98 1.36 -6.47 -16.72
CA ALA A 98 0.16 -7.24 -17.02
C ALA A 98 -1.10 -6.34 -16.91
N PRO A 99 -2.14 -6.62 -17.71
CA PRO A 99 -3.39 -5.87 -17.62
C PRO A 99 -4.04 -6.04 -16.25
N ARG A 100 -4.80 -5.04 -15.80
CA ARG A 100 -5.53 -5.07 -14.52
C ARG A 100 -6.92 -5.70 -14.68
N ASP A 101 -6.96 -6.85 -15.34
CA ASP A 101 -8.20 -7.56 -15.64
C ASP A 101 -8.45 -8.75 -14.70
N ARG A 102 -9.65 -9.33 -14.82
CA ARG A 102 -10.08 -10.47 -14.00
C ARG A 102 -9.14 -11.67 -14.13
N GLY A 103 -8.61 -11.92 -15.34
CA GLY A 103 -7.69 -13.04 -15.59
C GLY A 103 -6.39 -12.89 -14.80
N THR A 104 -5.80 -11.70 -14.84
CA THR A 104 -4.57 -11.37 -14.12
C THR A 104 -4.78 -11.41 -12.60
N VAL A 105 -5.90 -10.87 -12.11
CA VAL A 105 -6.25 -10.89 -10.69
C VAL A 105 -6.51 -12.31 -10.20
N ALA A 106 -7.22 -13.14 -10.97
CA ALA A 106 -7.43 -14.56 -10.64
C ALA A 106 -6.12 -15.35 -10.59
N ALA A 107 -5.18 -15.05 -11.48
CA ALA A 107 -3.85 -15.65 -11.46
C ALA A 107 -3.05 -15.23 -10.22
N ALA A 108 -3.12 -13.96 -9.82
CA ALA A 108 -2.49 -13.46 -8.60
C ALA A 108 -3.08 -14.12 -7.33
N LEU A 109 -4.40 -14.28 -7.25
CA LEU A 109 -5.08 -14.99 -6.17
C LEU A 109 -4.55 -16.43 -6.03
N ARG A 110 -4.52 -17.19 -7.13
CA ARG A 110 -4.01 -18.57 -7.12
C ARG A 110 -2.55 -18.65 -6.69
N ALA A 111 -1.70 -17.75 -7.19
CA ALA A 111 -0.29 -17.69 -6.80
C ALA A 111 -0.10 -17.34 -5.32
N ALA A 112 -1.01 -16.54 -4.74
CA ALA A 112 -1.03 -16.23 -3.31
C ALA A 112 -1.60 -17.36 -2.43
N GLY A 113 -1.99 -18.50 -3.04
CA GLY A 113 -2.61 -19.64 -2.36
C GLY A 113 -4.10 -19.44 -2.03
N LEU A 114 -4.76 -18.54 -2.75
CA LEU A 114 -6.17 -18.19 -2.55
C LEU A 114 -7.05 -18.69 -3.70
N ASP A 115 -8.35 -18.73 -3.45
CA ASP A 115 -9.37 -19.06 -4.44
C ASP A 115 -9.39 -18.03 -5.59
N GLY A 116 -9.05 -18.48 -6.81
CA GLY A 116 -9.04 -17.64 -8.00
C GLY A 116 -10.43 -17.11 -8.41
N GLY A 117 -11.52 -17.77 -7.98
CA GLY A 117 -12.89 -17.31 -8.22
C GLY A 117 -13.22 -16.00 -7.49
N LEU A 118 -12.44 -15.64 -6.45
CA LEU A 118 -12.61 -14.38 -5.75
C LEU A 118 -12.35 -13.15 -6.64
N ALA A 119 -11.79 -13.34 -7.83
CA ALA A 119 -11.68 -12.27 -8.84
C ALA A 119 -13.04 -11.73 -9.30
N ASP A 120 -14.14 -12.47 -9.10
CA ASP A 120 -15.49 -11.98 -9.39
C ASP A 120 -15.87 -10.77 -8.50
N ALA A 121 -15.21 -10.61 -7.33
CA ALA A 121 -15.40 -9.46 -6.47
C ALA A 121 -14.99 -8.12 -7.13
N MET A 122 -14.28 -8.13 -8.27
CA MET A 122 -13.96 -6.91 -9.02
C MET A 122 -15.22 -6.10 -9.38
N ASP A 123 -16.34 -6.79 -9.64
CA ASP A 123 -17.61 -6.17 -10.03
C ASP A 123 -18.62 -6.10 -8.87
N ALA A 124 -18.27 -6.61 -7.69
CA ALA A 124 -19.17 -6.68 -6.54
C ALA A 124 -19.03 -5.44 -5.65
N THR A 125 -20.08 -4.62 -5.62
CA THR A 125 -20.13 -3.38 -4.81
C THR A 125 -20.35 -3.63 -3.32
N GLU A 126 -20.70 -4.86 -2.91
CA GLU A 126 -20.93 -5.22 -1.51
C GLU A 126 -19.71 -4.97 -0.60
N TYR A 127 -18.49 -4.97 -1.17
CA TYR A 127 -17.25 -4.71 -0.47
C TYR A 127 -16.92 -3.21 -0.33
N ASP A 128 -17.62 -2.32 -1.05
CA ASP A 128 -17.34 -0.88 -1.07
C ASP A 128 -17.47 -0.22 0.32
N PRO A 129 -18.47 -0.54 1.17
CA PRO A 129 -18.55 0.03 2.51
C PRO A 129 -17.31 -0.27 3.36
N ALA A 130 -16.82 -1.52 3.34
CA ALA A 130 -15.63 -1.93 4.08
C ALA A 130 -14.35 -1.29 3.49
N LEU A 131 -14.23 -1.25 2.16
CA LEU A 131 -13.15 -0.55 1.47
C LEU A 131 -13.06 0.92 1.89
N ARG A 132 -14.21 1.63 1.88
CA ARG A 132 -14.27 3.04 2.26
C ARG A 132 -13.98 3.25 3.75
N ALA A 133 -14.37 2.32 4.61
CA ALA A 133 -14.02 2.38 6.03
C ALA A 133 -12.51 2.26 6.25
N SER A 134 -11.86 1.27 5.61
CA SER A 134 -10.40 1.11 5.67
C SER A 134 -9.66 2.30 5.06
N HIS A 135 -10.15 2.83 3.93
CA HIS A 135 -9.58 4.04 3.32
C HIS A 135 -9.68 5.26 4.25
N ARG A 136 -10.85 5.51 4.86
CA ARG A 136 -11.04 6.61 5.83
C ARG A 136 -10.12 6.48 7.03
N ASP A 137 -9.98 5.29 7.62
CA ASP A 137 -9.05 5.07 8.75
C ASP A 137 -7.61 5.47 8.41
N GLY A 138 -7.15 5.19 7.18
CA GLY A 138 -5.84 5.65 6.72
C GLY A 138 -5.78 7.18 6.56
N MET A 139 -6.75 7.77 5.83
CA MET A 139 -6.72 9.19 5.48
C MET A 139 -6.99 10.13 6.66
N ASP A 140 -7.88 9.75 7.59
CA ASP A 140 -8.20 10.54 8.79
C ASP A 140 -6.97 10.76 9.70
N ARG A 141 -5.94 9.92 9.56
CA ARG A 141 -4.68 10.02 10.31
C ARG A 141 -3.67 11.00 9.71
N VAL A 142 -3.79 11.33 8.43
CA VAL A 142 -2.77 12.11 7.69
C VAL A 142 -3.34 13.32 6.96
N GLY A 143 -4.66 13.50 6.94
CA GLY A 143 -5.33 14.53 6.15
C GLY A 143 -5.65 14.08 4.72
N TYR A 144 -6.48 14.85 4.01
CA TYR A 144 -7.04 14.50 2.70
C TYR A 144 -6.37 15.21 1.51
N ASP A 145 -5.38 16.03 1.79
CA ASP A 145 -4.53 16.75 0.83
C ASP A 145 -3.34 15.91 0.34
N VAL A 146 -3.11 14.75 0.95
CA VAL A 146 -2.05 13.80 0.59
C VAL A 146 -2.55 12.64 -0.27
N GLY A 147 -1.62 11.76 -0.66
CA GLY A 147 -1.90 10.58 -1.46
C GLY A 147 -1.51 9.28 -0.77
N THR A 148 -1.01 8.32 -1.54
CA THR A 148 -0.63 6.99 -1.07
C THR A 148 0.88 6.76 -1.28
N PRO A 149 1.56 6.01 -0.39
CA PRO A 149 1.05 5.24 0.75
C PRO A 149 0.81 6.07 2.02
N VAL A 150 0.03 5.51 2.94
CA VAL A 150 -0.06 5.96 4.34
C VAL A 150 0.52 4.87 5.23
N ILE A 151 1.36 5.26 6.19
CA ILE A 151 2.00 4.37 7.15
C ILE A 151 1.68 4.87 8.55
N SER A 152 1.35 3.95 9.47
CA SER A 152 1.19 4.26 10.89
C SER A 152 2.00 3.30 11.77
N VAL A 153 2.71 3.85 12.74
CA VAL A 153 3.63 3.12 13.61
C VAL A 153 3.78 3.88 14.94
N ALA A 154 3.71 3.15 16.05
CA ALA A 154 3.94 3.70 17.40
C ALA A 154 3.13 4.99 17.72
N GLY A 155 1.89 5.06 17.25
CA GLY A 155 1.01 6.22 17.46
C GLY A 155 1.18 7.36 16.45
N ASN A 156 2.22 7.32 15.62
CA ASN A 156 2.44 8.28 14.54
C ASN A 156 1.82 7.77 13.23
N ALA A 157 1.45 8.69 12.34
CA ALA A 157 1.01 8.38 10.99
C ALA A 157 1.54 9.42 10.01
N PHE A 158 1.91 8.99 8.80
CA PHE A 158 2.49 9.86 7.80
C PHE A 158 2.21 9.38 6.38
N PHE A 159 2.18 10.33 5.44
CA PHE A 159 2.19 10.07 4.02
C PHE A 159 3.64 9.84 3.53
N GLY A 160 3.84 8.78 2.74
CA GLY A 160 5.15 8.38 2.25
C GLY A 160 5.93 7.48 3.23
N PRO A 161 7.27 7.43 3.13
CA PRO A 161 8.13 8.21 2.24
C PRO A 161 7.94 7.82 0.77
N VAL A 162 7.83 8.85 -0.08
CA VAL A 162 7.75 8.69 -1.54
C VAL A 162 9.17 8.61 -2.09
N VAL A 163 9.63 7.39 -2.40
CA VAL A 163 10.98 7.11 -2.89
C VAL A 163 10.97 6.47 -4.28
N THR A 164 12.10 6.58 -4.98
CA THR A 164 12.39 5.90 -6.25
C THR A 164 13.91 6.00 -6.52
N PRO A 165 14.61 4.88 -6.81
CA PRO A 165 14.16 3.48 -6.70
C PRO A 165 13.95 3.05 -5.23
N VAL A 166 13.63 1.77 -5.01
CA VAL A 166 13.48 1.17 -3.67
C VAL A 166 14.83 1.22 -2.92
N PRO A 167 14.93 1.84 -1.73
CA PRO A 167 16.11 1.71 -0.87
C PRO A 167 16.27 0.26 -0.40
N ARG A 168 17.51 -0.26 -0.40
CA ARG A 168 17.82 -1.65 -0.02
C ARG A 168 18.83 -1.73 1.14
N GLY A 169 18.79 -2.83 1.88
CA GLY A 169 19.68 -3.10 3.01
C GLY A 169 19.74 -1.94 4.00
N GLU A 170 20.95 -1.57 4.44
CA GLU A 170 21.13 -0.53 5.44
C GLU A 170 20.61 0.86 5.00
N ALA A 171 20.53 1.12 3.68
CA ALA A 171 19.91 2.36 3.21
C ALA A 171 18.41 2.41 3.50
N ALA A 172 17.71 1.27 3.42
CA ALA A 172 16.31 1.15 3.81
C ALA A 172 16.12 1.40 5.30
N ALA A 173 16.97 0.78 6.12
CA ALA A 173 16.92 0.87 7.56
C ALA A 173 17.24 2.29 8.07
N ARG A 174 18.26 2.96 7.51
CA ARG A 174 18.56 4.36 7.84
C ARG A 174 17.41 5.31 7.48
N LEU A 175 16.75 5.10 6.35
CA LEU A 175 15.58 5.91 5.99
C LEU A 175 14.46 5.70 7.02
N TRP A 176 14.21 4.47 7.44
CA TRP A 176 13.21 4.14 8.46
C TRP A 176 13.50 4.84 9.78
N ASP A 177 14.73 4.71 10.29
CA ASP A 177 15.13 5.34 11.55
C ASP A 177 15.00 6.87 11.48
N GLY A 178 15.38 7.47 10.35
CA GLY A 178 15.25 8.91 10.13
C GLY A 178 13.80 9.37 10.08
N VAL A 179 12.91 8.62 9.42
CA VAL A 179 11.46 8.91 9.40
C VAL A 179 10.89 8.82 10.82
N LEU A 180 11.19 7.75 11.57
CA LEU A 180 10.72 7.63 12.95
C LEU A 180 11.19 8.78 13.83
N LEU A 181 12.46 9.17 13.71
CA LEU A 181 13.04 10.28 14.49
C LEU A 181 12.29 11.59 14.26
N VAL A 182 12.05 11.98 13.01
CA VAL A 182 11.36 13.24 12.73
C VAL A 182 9.87 13.16 13.09
N THR A 183 9.22 12.02 12.86
CA THR A 183 7.78 11.84 13.20
C THR A 183 7.51 11.80 14.70
N ALA A 184 8.52 11.50 15.52
CA ALA A 184 8.40 11.56 16.99
C ALA A 184 8.55 12.98 17.55
N THR A 185 8.94 13.96 16.73
CA THR A 185 9.14 15.35 17.17
C THR A 185 7.82 16.11 17.13
N ASP A 186 7.35 16.58 18.29
CA ASP A 186 6.16 17.43 18.37
C ASP A 186 6.32 18.70 17.52
N GLY A 187 5.27 19.07 16.79
CA GLY A 187 5.26 20.21 15.87
C GLY A 187 5.96 19.98 14.52
N PHE A 188 6.45 18.77 14.22
CA PHE A 188 6.93 18.44 12.87
C PHE A 188 5.77 18.02 11.95
N PHE A 189 5.55 18.74 10.85
CA PHE A 189 4.42 18.48 9.94
C PHE A 189 4.84 18.08 8.52
N GLU A 190 5.87 18.69 7.94
CA GLU A 190 6.25 18.38 6.55
C GLU A 190 7.75 18.56 6.29
N LEU A 191 8.32 17.59 5.57
CA LEU A 191 9.60 17.70 4.88
C LEU A 191 9.43 17.23 3.44
N LYS A 192 9.68 18.12 2.49
CA LYS A 192 9.44 17.85 1.07
C LYS A 192 10.50 18.49 0.19
N ARG A 193 10.84 17.77 -0.89
CA ARG A 193 11.52 18.32 -2.06
C ARG A 193 10.73 18.01 -3.33
N THR A 194 10.93 18.81 -4.37
CA THR A 194 10.30 18.57 -5.68
C THR A 194 10.68 17.19 -6.21
N ARG A 195 9.66 16.39 -6.59
CA ARG A 195 9.86 15.10 -7.22
C ARG A 195 10.23 15.29 -8.69
N ASP A 196 11.44 14.92 -9.05
CA ASP A 196 12.03 15.04 -10.39
C ASP A 196 12.16 13.69 -11.13
N ARG A 197 11.87 12.57 -10.43
CA ARG A 197 11.97 11.21 -10.96
C ARG A 197 10.62 10.49 -11.02
N LYS A 198 10.46 9.62 -12.01
CA LYS A 198 9.34 8.69 -12.15
C LYS A 198 9.53 7.45 -11.24
N PRO A 199 8.49 6.66 -10.97
CA PRO A 199 8.66 5.36 -10.33
C PRO A 199 9.64 4.48 -11.14
N SER A 200 10.65 3.93 -10.47
CA SER A 200 11.46 2.81 -10.95
C SER A 200 11.13 1.59 -10.09
N PHE A 201 11.03 0.44 -10.74
CA PHE A 201 10.71 -0.84 -10.11
C PHE A 201 11.95 -1.76 -10.03
N ASP A 202 13.14 -1.18 -10.22
CA ASP A 202 14.41 -1.87 -10.06
C ASP A 202 14.79 -2.05 -8.57
#